data_AF-A0A814M4S8-F1
#
_entry.id   AF-A0A814M4S8-F1
#
_cell.length_a   1.000
_cell.length_b   1.000
_cell.length_c   1.000
_cell.angle_alpha   90.00
_cell.angle_beta   90.00
_cell.angle_gamma   90.00
#
_symmetry.space_group_name_H-M   'P 1'
#
loop_
_entity.id
_entity.type
_entity.pdbx_description
1 polymer ?
#
loop_
_entity_poly.entity_id
_entity_poly.type
_entity_poly.pdbx_seq_one_letter_code
_entity_poly.pdbx_strand_id
1 'polypeptide(L)'
;MIRPITVIVVIFVIFCYGEHLLGGYTTYSESDRDYEQVKNEIKDLATKSLAEGEDSSSSRIEVTSISKQIVNGMNYRATIQQSSSSKNEDDAKSFTCQFYQSRPELLDDGTIKTQPLQFKECQPVEQADSGESNNNSDESDVSEEQLDSSNENYGGDFY
;
A
#
# COMPACT_ATOMS: atom_id res chain seq x y z
N MET A 1 -51.42 27.98 16.65
CA MET A 1 -50.62 29.22 16.49
C MET A 1 -49.18 28.90 16.88
N ILE A 2 -48.38 28.45 15.90
CA ILE A 2 -46.99 28.00 16.10
C ILE A 2 -46.09 29.19 15.75
N ARG A 3 -45.21 29.58 16.69
CA ARG A 3 -44.37 30.77 16.55
C ARG A 3 -43.23 30.49 15.54
N PRO A 4 -43.04 31.33 14.51
CA PRO A 4 -42.09 31.07 13.42
C PRO A 4 -40.60 31.20 13.80
N ILE A 5 -40.29 31.64 15.03
CA ILE A 5 -38.91 31.94 15.45
C ILE A 5 -38.14 30.67 15.85
N THR A 6 -38.83 29.62 16.31
CA THR A 6 -38.17 28.40 16.83
C THR A 6 -37.66 27.47 15.72
N VAL A 7 -38.22 27.55 14.51
CA VAL A 7 -37.85 26.64 13.41
C VAL A 7 -36.48 27.00 12.80
N ILE A 8 -36.07 28.27 12.86
CA ILE A 8 -34.84 28.75 12.24
C ILE A 8 -33.59 28.30 13.04
N VAL A 9 -33.70 28.15 14.35
CA VAL A 9 -32.56 27.78 15.21
C VAL A 9 -32.18 26.31 15.06
N VAL A 10 -33.14 25.42 14.80
CA VAL A 10 -32.85 23.97 14.65
C VAL A 10 -32.15 23.68 13.31
N ILE A 11 -32.39 24.48 12.27
CA ILE A 11 -31.76 24.30 10.95
C ILE A 11 -30.28 24.72 10.98
N PHE A 12 -29.91 25.71 11.80
CA PHE A 12 -28.52 26.19 11.87
C PHE A 12 -27.57 25.25 12.63
N VAL A 13 -28.06 24.47 13.60
CA VAL A 13 -27.19 23.54 14.36
C VAL A 13 -26.80 22.31 13.52
N ILE A 14 -27.57 21.99 12.47
CA ILE A 14 -27.29 20.83 11.61
C ILE A 14 -26.21 21.15 10.54
N PHE A 15 -26.00 22.43 10.20
CA PHE A 15 -25.07 22.81 9.12
C PHE A 15 -23.64 23.15 9.58
N CYS A 16 -23.36 23.27 10.88
CA CYS A 16 -22.04 23.73 11.35
C CYS A 16 -21.05 22.63 11.76
N TYR A 17 -21.39 21.34 11.67
CA TYR A 17 -20.48 20.23 12.04
C TYR A 17 -20.13 19.28 10.88
N GLY A 18 -20.36 19.69 9.63
CA GLY A 18 -20.30 18.78 8.49
C GLY A 18 -19.65 19.32 7.22
N GLU A 19 -18.90 20.42 7.26
CA GLU A 19 -18.03 20.78 6.14
C GLU A 19 -16.70 20.02 6.24
N HIS A 20 -16.79 18.69 6.12
CA HIS A 20 -15.63 17.93 5.70
C HIS A 20 -15.33 18.36 4.25
N LEU A 21 -14.28 19.18 4.13
CA LEU A 21 -13.60 19.53 2.90
C LEU A 21 -13.68 18.37 1.89
N LEU A 22 -14.45 18.56 0.82
CA LEU A 22 -14.31 17.81 -0.43
C LEU A 22 -12.92 18.15 -0.99
N GLY A 23 -11.87 17.58 -0.40
CA GLY A 23 -10.52 18.13 -0.53
C GLY A 23 -9.47 17.10 -0.16
N GLY A 24 -9.03 16.34 -1.16
CA GLY A 24 -7.84 15.49 -1.08
C GLY A 24 -7.96 14.26 -0.18
N TYR A 25 -6.93 13.42 -0.27
CA TYR A 25 -6.75 12.32 0.68
C TYR A 25 -6.16 12.87 1.97
N THR A 26 -6.77 12.50 3.10
CA THR A 26 -6.25 12.76 4.43
C THR A 26 -5.72 11.47 5.04
N THR A 27 -4.67 11.55 5.85
CA THR A 27 -4.18 10.40 6.62
C THR A 27 -5.28 9.81 7.47
N TYR A 28 -5.38 8.48 7.49
CA TYR A 28 -6.30 7.73 8.31
C TYR A 28 -5.49 6.95 9.34
N SER A 29 -5.77 7.14 10.62
CA SER A 29 -4.91 6.68 11.71
C SER A 29 -5.71 5.96 12.80
N GLU A 30 -4.98 5.26 13.69
CA GLU A 30 -5.54 4.50 14.82
C GLU A 30 -6.42 5.31 15.79
N SER A 31 -6.37 6.64 15.70
CA SER A 31 -7.27 7.54 16.41
C SER A 31 -8.73 7.48 15.92
N ASP A 32 -8.97 7.04 14.68
CA ASP A 32 -10.30 6.88 14.13
C ASP A 32 -10.98 5.62 14.69
N ARG A 33 -12.26 5.73 15.07
CA ARG A 33 -13.01 4.66 15.77
C ARG A 33 -13.06 3.34 14.97
N ASP A 34 -13.12 3.44 13.65
CA ASP A 34 -13.30 2.34 12.71
C ASP A 34 -11.99 1.88 12.06
N TYR A 35 -10.85 2.45 12.47
CA TYR A 35 -9.55 2.22 11.83
C TYR A 35 -9.17 0.73 11.76
N GLU A 36 -9.22 0.03 12.88
CA GLU A 36 -8.83 -1.39 12.94
C GLU A 36 -9.77 -2.27 12.11
N GLN A 37 -11.06 -1.93 12.06
CA GLN A 37 -12.01 -2.66 11.22
C GLN A 37 -11.66 -2.49 9.74
N VAL A 38 -11.50 -1.23 9.29
CA VAL A 38 -11.19 -0.91 7.90
C VAL A 38 -9.82 -1.47 7.49
N LYS A 39 -8.81 -1.40 8.38
CA LYS A 39 -7.48 -1.96 8.15
C LYS A 39 -7.53 -3.48 7.93
N ASN A 40 -8.31 -4.20 8.73
CA ASN A 40 -8.48 -5.65 8.58
C ASN A 40 -9.24 -5.99 7.29
N GLU A 41 -10.33 -5.27 6.96
CA GLU A 41 -11.05 -5.46 5.70
C GLU A 41 -10.17 -5.19 4.47
N ILE A 42 -9.36 -4.12 4.50
CA ILE A 42 -8.38 -3.80 3.46
C ILE A 42 -7.36 -4.92 3.32
N LYS A 43 -6.82 -5.42 4.44
CA LYS A 43 -5.84 -6.51 4.45
C LYS A 43 -6.40 -7.78 3.83
N ASP A 44 -7.63 -8.16 4.19
CA ASP A 44 -8.29 -9.35 3.67
C ASP A 44 -8.54 -9.24 2.16
N LEU A 45 -9.05 -8.09 1.72
CA LEU A 45 -9.29 -7.82 0.29
C LEU A 45 -7.99 -7.78 -0.51
N ALA A 46 -6.95 -7.10 0.01
CA ALA A 46 -5.63 -7.06 -0.61
C ALA A 46 -5.01 -8.46 -0.71
N THR A 47 -5.16 -9.27 0.33
CA THR A 47 -4.69 -10.66 0.33
C THR A 47 -5.37 -11.46 -0.75
N LYS A 48 -6.69 -11.33 -0.88
CA LYS A 48 -7.43 -12.00 -1.94
C LYS A 48 -6.98 -11.54 -3.34
N SER A 49 -6.84 -10.24 -3.56
CA SER A 49 -6.51 -9.70 -4.89
C SER A 49 -5.06 -9.91 -5.30
N LEU A 50 -4.10 -9.89 -4.37
CA LEU A 50 -2.68 -10.09 -4.66
C LEU A 50 -2.29 -11.58 -4.70
N ALA A 51 -2.96 -12.44 -3.93
CA ALA A 51 -2.68 -13.87 -3.91
C ALA A 51 -3.23 -14.64 -5.13
N GLU A 52 -4.02 -13.99 -6.00
CA GLU A 52 -4.57 -14.61 -7.22
C GLU A 52 -3.50 -14.85 -8.33
N GLY A 53 -2.23 -14.47 -8.11
CA GLY A 53 -1.16 -14.61 -9.11
C GLY A 53 0.19 -15.21 -8.64
N GLU A 54 0.42 -15.37 -7.35
CA GLU A 54 1.65 -15.96 -6.78
C GLU A 54 1.29 -17.13 -5.85
N ASP A 55 2.19 -18.10 -5.65
CA ASP A 55 1.98 -19.27 -4.78
C ASP A 55 1.52 -18.83 -3.37
N SER A 56 0.21 -18.90 -3.17
CA SER A 56 -0.61 -18.15 -2.20
C SER A 56 -0.48 -18.60 -0.75
N SER A 57 0.59 -19.30 -0.42
CA SER A 57 0.80 -19.95 0.89
C SER A 57 1.92 -19.32 1.72
N SER A 58 2.58 -18.28 1.21
CA SER A 58 3.76 -17.73 1.89
C SER A 58 4.01 -16.23 1.76
N SER A 59 3.14 -15.47 1.08
CA SER A 59 3.28 -14.02 1.07
C SER A 59 2.65 -13.40 2.32
N ARG A 60 3.45 -12.73 3.14
CA ARG A 60 2.96 -11.90 4.26
C ARG A 60 2.56 -10.54 3.71
N ILE A 61 1.31 -10.14 4.00
CA ILE A 61 0.75 -8.85 3.60
C ILE A 61 0.60 -7.95 4.81
N GLU A 62 1.13 -6.74 4.70
CA GLU A 62 1.13 -5.73 5.74
C GLU A 62 0.62 -4.40 5.19
N VAL A 63 -0.31 -3.76 5.92
CA VAL A 63 -0.82 -2.43 5.56
C VAL A 63 0.01 -1.40 6.30
N THR A 64 0.83 -0.63 5.58
CA THR A 64 1.79 0.33 6.16
C THR A 64 1.22 1.72 6.34
N SER A 65 0.26 2.12 5.49
CA SER A 65 -0.43 3.40 5.60
C SER A 65 -1.80 3.34 4.97
N ILE A 66 -2.73 4.13 5.51
CA ILE A 66 -4.07 4.31 4.94
C ILE A 66 -4.35 5.81 4.86
N SER A 67 -4.94 6.23 3.75
CA SER A 67 -5.49 7.56 3.56
C SER A 67 -6.93 7.44 3.12
N LYS A 68 -7.79 8.36 3.56
CA LYS A 68 -9.20 8.41 3.21
C LYS A 68 -9.55 9.71 2.50
N GLN A 69 -10.55 9.65 1.63
CA GLN A 69 -11.14 10.81 0.98
C GLN A 69 -12.66 10.66 1.04
N ILE A 70 -13.34 11.69 1.53
CA ILE A 70 -14.79 11.74 1.57
C ILE A 70 -15.30 12.14 0.19
N VAL A 71 -16.17 11.30 -0.38
CA VAL A 71 -16.83 11.50 -1.68
C VAL A 71 -18.32 11.17 -1.53
N ASN A 72 -19.00 10.61 -2.53
CA ASN A 72 -20.33 10.01 -2.37
C ASN A 72 -20.27 8.65 -1.63
N GLY A 73 -19.54 8.62 -0.51
CA GLY A 73 -19.00 7.43 0.14
C GLY A 73 -17.60 7.74 0.68
N MET A 74 -16.79 6.71 0.84
CA MET A 74 -15.40 6.82 1.28
C MET A 74 -14.48 6.15 0.25
N ASN A 75 -13.51 6.90 -0.26
CA ASN A 75 -12.38 6.35 -0.99
C ASN A 75 -11.23 6.14 -0.02
N TYR A 76 -10.66 4.93 0.01
CA TYR A 76 -9.46 4.62 0.76
C TYR A 76 -8.30 4.36 -0.20
N ARG A 77 -7.12 4.84 0.16
CA ARG A 77 -5.86 4.53 -0.48
C ARG A 77 -4.97 3.92 0.58
N ALA A 78 -4.56 2.67 0.39
CA ALA A 78 -3.67 1.99 1.31
C ALA A 78 -2.36 1.62 0.62
N THR A 79 -1.26 1.78 1.34
CA THR A 79 0.03 1.22 0.94
C THR A 79 0.18 -0.13 1.60
N ILE A 80 0.41 -1.14 0.79
CA ILE A 80 0.50 -2.54 1.18
C ILE A 80 1.88 -3.05 0.82
N GLN A 81 2.54 -3.69 1.78
CA GLN A 81 3.80 -4.38 1.58
C GLN A 81 3.53 -5.89 1.54
N GLN A 82 3.97 -6.52 0.47
CA GLN A 82 3.94 -7.96 0.29
C GLN A 82 5.37 -8.48 0.38
N SER A 83 5.66 -9.29 1.40
CA SER A 83 6.93 -9.98 1.55
C SER A 83 6.75 -11.48 1.33
N SER A 84 7.64 -12.09 0.56
CA SER A 84 7.73 -13.54 0.46
C SER A 84 8.34 -14.11 1.75
N SER A 85 7.82 -15.22 2.25
CA SER A 85 8.37 -15.93 3.44
C SER A 85 9.80 -16.45 3.26
N SER A 86 10.35 -16.38 2.04
CA SER A 86 11.68 -16.85 1.69
C SER A 86 12.77 -15.89 2.17
N LYS A 87 12.98 -15.81 3.50
CA LYS A 87 14.17 -15.37 4.26
C LYS A 87 14.92 -14.07 3.90
N ASN A 88 14.61 -13.40 2.80
CA ASN A 88 15.21 -12.13 2.42
C ASN A 88 14.10 -11.08 2.50
N GLU A 89 14.19 -10.18 3.49
CA GLU A 89 13.29 -9.02 3.62
C GLU A 89 13.49 -8.01 2.48
N ASP A 90 14.55 -8.18 1.68
CA ASP A 90 14.94 -7.31 0.57
C ASP A 90 14.02 -7.44 -0.66
N ASP A 91 13.21 -8.50 -0.75
CA ASP A 91 12.28 -8.72 -1.89
C ASP A 91 10.87 -8.17 -1.64
N ALA A 92 10.69 -7.33 -0.62
CA ALA A 92 9.37 -6.80 -0.27
C ALA A 92 8.82 -5.86 -1.34
N LYS A 93 7.75 -6.28 -2.03
CA LYS A 93 7.06 -5.49 -3.03
C LYS A 93 6.05 -4.56 -2.35
N SER A 94 6.08 -3.28 -2.70
CA SER A 94 5.11 -2.30 -2.19
C SER A 94 4.07 -1.98 -3.27
N PHE A 95 2.81 -1.94 -2.87
CA PHE A 95 1.67 -1.65 -3.72
C PHE A 95 0.84 -0.53 -3.12
N THR A 96 0.36 0.38 -3.95
CA THR A 96 -0.69 1.32 -3.57
C THR A 96 -2.01 0.80 -4.10
N CYS A 97 -2.93 0.46 -3.19
CA CYS A 97 -4.25 -0.06 -3.54
C CYS A 97 -5.35 0.93 -3.18
N GLN A 98 -6.37 1.00 -4.04
CA GLN A 98 -7.54 1.82 -3.84
C GLN A 98 -8.76 0.96 -3.51
N PHE A 99 -9.53 1.41 -2.54
CA PHE A 99 -10.77 0.79 -2.10
C PHE A 99 -11.88 1.82 -2.04
N TYR A 100 -13.10 1.38 -2.25
CA TYR A 100 -14.28 2.23 -2.18
C TYR A 100 -15.33 1.64 -1.25
N GLN A 101 -15.90 2.49 -0.41
CA GLN A 101 -17.05 2.17 0.41
C GLN A 101 -18.20 3.10 0.05
N SER A 102 -19.27 2.53 -0.49
CA SER A 102 -20.47 3.30 -0.79
C SER A 102 -21.07 3.92 0.47
N ARG A 103 -21.76 5.05 0.30
CA ARG A 103 -22.51 5.69 1.39
C ARG A 103 -23.47 4.69 2.06
N PRO A 104 -23.60 4.71 3.40
CA PRO A 104 -24.59 3.89 4.09
C PRO A 104 -26.02 4.21 3.60
N GLU A 105 -26.82 3.16 3.49
CA GLU A 105 -28.22 3.24 3.05
C GLU A 105 -29.13 3.22 4.28
N LEU A 106 -30.12 4.13 4.32
CA LEU A 106 -31.15 4.12 5.34
C LEU A 106 -32.28 3.19 4.88
N LEU A 107 -32.55 2.13 5.65
CA LEU A 107 -33.62 1.18 5.37
C LEU A 107 -34.96 1.71 5.91
N ASP A 108 -36.07 1.17 5.39
CA ASP A 108 -37.43 1.57 5.75
C ASP A 108 -37.77 1.38 7.25
N ASP A 109 -37.04 0.52 7.94
CA ASP A 109 -37.16 0.28 9.39
C ASP A 109 -36.35 1.27 10.25
N GLY A 110 -35.66 2.23 9.61
CA GLY A 110 -34.82 3.23 10.27
C GLY A 110 -33.40 2.74 10.60
N THR A 111 -33.03 1.53 10.20
CA THR A 111 -31.66 1.02 10.39
C THR A 111 -30.71 1.54 9.30
N ILE A 112 -29.43 1.69 9.66
CA ILE A 112 -28.37 2.11 8.73
C ILE A 112 -27.63 0.85 8.25
N LYS A 113 -27.69 0.59 6.95
CA LYS A 113 -26.95 -0.49 6.30
C LYS A 113 -25.63 0.04 5.76
N THR A 114 -24.52 -0.35 6.40
CA THR A 114 -23.18 -0.09 5.88
C THR A 114 -22.89 -1.01 4.70
N GLN A 115 -22.33 -0.44 3.64
CA GLN A 115 -21.93 -1.21 2.46
C GLN A 115 -20.51 -1.77 2.67
N PRO A 116 -20.22 -2.98 2.16
CA PRO A 116 -18.90 -3.56 2.28
C PRO A 116 -17.86 -2.76 1.48
N LEU A 117 -16.61 -2.84 1.92
CA LEU A 117 -15.49 -2.29 1.17
C LEU A 117 -15.33 -3.02 -0.17
N GLN A 118 -15.07 -2.28 -1.24
CA GLN A 118 -14.86 -2.82 -2.59
C GLN A 118 -13.43 -2.54 -3.04
N PHE A 119 -12.75 -3.58 -3.51
CA PHE A 119 -11.46 -3.46 -4.16
C PHE A 119 -11.63 -2.78 -5.53
N LYS A 120 -10.75 -1.82 -5.85
CA LYS A 120 -10.76 -1.14 -7.15
C LYS A 120 -9.55 -1.51 -7.99
N GLU A 121 -8.36 -1.15 -7.52
CA GLU A 121 -7.11 -1.35 -8.26
C GLU A 121 -5.90 -1.33 -7.30
N CYS A 122 -4.82 -2.02 -7.68
CA CYS A 122 -3.49 -1.87 -7.07
C CYS A 122 -2.48 -1.49 -8.14
N GLN A 123 -1.55 -0.62 -7.77
CA GLN A 123 -0.41 -0.25 -8.60
C GLN A 123 0.87 -0.52 -7.81
N PRO A 124 1.92 -1.10 -8.42
CA PRO A 124 3.21 -1.21 -7.77
C PRO A 124 3.72 0.20 -7.49
N VAL A 125 4.33 0.39 -6.32
CA VAL A 125 5.08 1.59 -6.02
C VAL A 125 6.40 1.44 -6.77
N GLU A 126 6.53 2.15 -7.90
CA GLU A 126 7.83 2.25 -8.57
C GLU A 126 8.82 2.83 -7.56
N GLN A 127 9.77 2.01 -7.10
CA GLN A 127 10.92 2.54 -6.41
C GLN A 127 11.58 3.48 -7.42
N ALA A 128 11.72 4.76 -7.05
CA ALA A 128 12.52 5.68 -7.82
C ALA A 128 13.92 5.06 -7.88
N ASP A 129 14.22 4.41 -8.99
CA ASP A 129 15.54 3.94 -9.34
C ASP A 129 16.42 5.19 -9.32
N SER A 130 17.11 5.39 -8.21
CA SER A 130 18.16 6.39 -8.11
C SER A 130 19.21 5.90 -9.09
N GLY A 131 19.08 6.34 -10.34
CA GLY A 131 19.96 5.96 -11.43
C GLY A 131 21.40 6.16 -11.01
N GLU A 132 22.02 5.06 -10.57
CA GLU A 132 23.44 4.99 -10.30
C GLU A 132 24.10 4.89 -11.68
N SER A 133 24.21 6.05 -12.33
CA SER A 133 25.04 6.24 -13.52
C SER A 133 26.49 6.07 -13.09
N ASN A 134 26.92 4.81 -13.00
CA ASN A 134 28.32 4.45 -12.94
C ASN A 134 28.94 4.73 -14.31
N ASN A 135 29.31 6.00 -14.53
CA ASN A 135 30.21 6.39 -15.61
C ASN A 135 31.60 5.84 -15.31
N ASN A 136 31.83 4.57 -15.65
CA ASN A 136 33.17 4.06 -15.89
C ASN A 136 33.30 3.76 -17.37
N SER A 137 33.58 4.82 -18.12
CA SER A 137 34.20 4.75 -19.43
C SER A 137 35.59 5.36 -19.26
N ASP A 138 36.62 4.52 -19.18
CA ASP A 138 37.86 4.85 -19.87
C ASP A 138 38.61 3.56 -20.22
N GLU A 139 38.70 3.36 -21.53
CA GLU A 139 39.61 2.48 -22.22
C GLU A 139 41.07 2.82 -21.89
N SER A 140 41.90 1.81 -21.69
CA SER A 140 43.21 1.82 -22.34
C SER A 140 43.73 0.40 -22.51
N ASP A 141 43.52 -0.06 -23.73
CA ASP A 141 44.26 -1.03 -24.52
C ASP A 141 45.79 -0.90 -24.33
N VAL A 142 46.45 -1.96 -23.86
CA VAL A 142 47.88 -2.23 -24.13
C VAL A 142 48.11 -3.74 -24.22
N SER A 143 48.54 -4.15 -25.41
CA SER A 143 48.91 -5.49 -25.86
C SER A 143 50.29 -5.95 -25.38
N GLU A 144 50.48 -7.27 -25.45
CA GLU A 144 51.74 -8.04 -25.63
C GLU A 144 52.74 -8.16 -24.45
N GLU A 145 52.92 -9.38 -23.93
CA GLU A 145 54.06 -10.26 -24.31
C GLU A 145 53.92 -11.66 -23.68
N GLN A 146 54.15 -12.69 -24.49
CA GLN A 146 54.44 -14.06 -24.04
C GLN A 146 55.75 -14.09 -23.26
N LEU A 147 55.87 -15.00 -22.28
CA LEU A 147 57.07 -15.83 -22.13
C LEU A 147 56.78 -17.05 -21.24
N ASP A 148 57.08 -18.22 -21.82
CA ASP A 148 57.25 -19.51 -21.18
C ASP A 148 58.08 -19.42 -19.89
N SER A 149 57.74 -20.26 -18.90
CA SER A 149 58.71 -21.20 -18.34
C SER A 149 58.06 -22.16 -17.35
N SER A 150 58.23 -23.44 -17.67
CA SER A 150 58.17 -24.61 -16.83
C SER A 150 58.73 -24.38 -15.42
N ASN A 151 58.08 -24.94 -14.40
CA ASN A 151 58.85 -25.49 -13.30
C ASN A 151 58.21 -26.78 -12.76
N GLU A 152 59.04 -27.80 -12.73
CA GLU A 152 58.72 -29.14 -12.28
C GLU A 152 58.86 -29.25 -10.75
N ASN A 153 58.13 -30.22 -10.19
CA ASN A 153 58.61 -31.18 -9.19
C ASN A 153 58.63 -30.84 -7.68
N TYR A 154 58.61 -31.96 -6.92
CA TYR A 154 58.59 -32.23 -5.47
C TYR A 154 57.21 -32.13 -4.80
N GLY A 155 56.57 -33.20 -4.32
CA GLY A 155 57.09 -34.47 -3.80
C GLY A 155 56.89 -34.49 -2.29
N GLY A 156 56.07 -35.40 -1.76
CA GLY A 156 55.86 -35.51 -0.31
C GLY A 156 54.72 -36.42 0.11
N ASP A 157 54.87 -37.73 -0.09
CA ASP A 157 54.25 -38.76 0.75
C ASP A 157 54.89 -38.71 2.14
N PHE A 158 54.14 -38.69 3.25
CA PHE A 158 54.60 -39.27 4.54
C PHE A 158 53.37 -39.63 5.41
N TYR A 159 53.14 -40.95 5.50
CA TYR A 159 52.40 -41.79 6.47
C TYR A 159 50.92 -41.56 6.80
#